data_AF-A0A1A8N164-F1
#
_entry.id   AF-A0A1A8N164-F1
#
_cell.length_a   1.000
_cell.length_b   1.000
_cell.length_c   1.000
_cell.angle_alpha   90.00
_cell.angle_beta   90.00
_cell.angle_gamma   90.00
#
_symmetry.space_group_name_H-M   'P 1'
#
loop_
_entity.id
_entity.type
_entity.pdbx_description
1 polymer ?
#
loop_
_entity_poly.entity_id
_entity_poly.type
_entity_poly.pdbx_seq_one_letter_code
_entity_poly.pdbx_strand_id
1 'polypeptide(L)'
;QEILSEVLPNSKKAEISEFHFCDFDHSELDLVKCGIKMYYDLKVVDKFHIPREVLVRFMYSVSKGYRRITYHNWRHGFNVGQTMFTLLMTGDLKRYYTDLECMAMVTAGFCHDIDHRGT
;
A
#
# COMPACT_ATOMS: atom_id res chain seq x y z
N GLN A 1 -14.55 0.13 -11.96
CA GLN A 1 -15.73 0.85 -11.46
C GLN A 1 -16.17 0.34 -10.09
N GLU A 2 -16.19 -0.98 -9.83
CA GLU A 2 -16.61 -1.59 -8.55
C GLU A 2 -15.79 -1.16 -7.31
N ILE A 3 -14.46 -1.07 -7.40
CA ILE A 3 -13.62 -0.63 -6.26
C ILE A 3 -14.00 0.78 -5.76
N LEU A 4 -14.53 1.63 -6.65
CA LEU A 4 -14.97 2.98 -6.28
C LEU A 4 -16.28 2.98 -5.48
N SER A 5 -17.09 1.93 -5.51
CA SER A 5 -18.31 1.85 -4.69
C SER A 5 -18.09 1.08 -3.38
N GLU A 6 -16.97 0.37 -3.24
CA GLU A 6 -16.74 -0.54 -2.13
C GLU A 6 -16.16 0.12 -0.88
N VAL A 7 -16.54 -0.43 0.26
CA VAL A 7 -16.03 -0.06 1.59
C VAL A 7 -14.61 -0.60 1.72
N LEU A 8 -13.67 0.26 2.12
CA LEU A 8 -12.29 -0.14 2.39
C LEU A 8 -12.22 -1.09 3.60
N PRO A 9 -11.27 -2.03 3.63
CA PRO A 9 -11.11 -2.97 4.73
C PRO A 9 -10.85 -2.24 6.05
N ASN A 10 -11.28 -2.86 7.15
CA ASN A 10 -10.93 -2.39 8.48
C ASN A 10 -9.46 -2.73 8.77
N SER A 11 -8.66 -1.73 9.14
CA SER A 11 -7.20 -1.88 9.32
C SER A 11 -6.83 -2.88 10.42
N LYS A 12 -7.61 -2.94 11.51
CA LYS A 12 -7.37 -3.90 12.59
C LYS A 12 -7.69 -5.32 12.16
N LYS A 13 -8.82 -5.51 11.47
CA LYS A 13 -9.22 -6.83 10.97
C LYS A 13 -8.26 -7.37 9.90
N ALA A 14 -7.75 -6.48 9.04
CA ALA A 14 -6.78 -6.83 8.02
C ALA A 14 -5.33 -6.81 8.53
N GLU A 15 -5.10 -6.45 9.80
CA GLU A 15 -3.79 -6.41 10.45
C GLU A 15 -2.72 -5.59 9.70
N ILE A 16 -3.13 -4.61 8.88
CA ILE A 16 -2.21 -3.88 7.98
C ILE A 16 -1.19 -3.00 8.72
N SER A 17 -1.43 -2.72 10.00
CA SER A 17 -0.52 -1.99 10.89
C SER A 17 0.36 -2.91 11.74
N GLU A 18 0.24 -4.23 11.59
CA GLU A 18 0.97 -5.20 12.38
C GLU A 18 2.28 -5.61 11.68
N PHE A 19 3.36 -5.76 12.44
CA PHE A 19 4.65 -6.24 11.91
C PHE A 19 4.60 -7.71 11.47
N HIS A 20 3.63 -8.47 11.97
CA HIS A 20 3.41 -9.88 11.63
C HIS A 20 2.33 -10.07 10.55
N PHE A 21 1.93 -9.00 9.87
CA PHE A 21 0.97 -9.06 8.77
C PHE A 21 1.32 -10.18 7.77
N CYS A 22 0.31 -10.94 7.36
CA CYS A 22 0.44 -12.06 6.44
C CYS A 22 -0.44 -11.83 5.20
N ASP A 23 0.17 -11.74 4.02
CA ASP A 23 -0.56 -11.50 2.79
C ASP A 23 -1.27 -12.75 2.23
N PHE A 24 -0.95 -13.96 2.72
CA PHE A 24 -1.48 -15.21 2.14
C PHE A 24 -3.00 -15.35 2.22
N ASP A 25 -3.64 -14.78 3.23
CA ASP A 25 -5.10 -14.82 3.40
C ASP A 25 -5.85 -13.74 2.59
N HIS A 26 -5.12 -12.93 1.81
CA HIS A 26 -5.66 -11.81 1.06
C HIS A 26 -5.62 -12.07 -0.45
N SER A 27 -6.70 -11.75 -1.17
CA SER A 27 -6.65 -11.72 -2.64
C SER A 27 -5.81 -10.54 -3.15
N GLU A 28 -5.36 -10.57 -4.41
CA GLU A 28 -4.66 -9.42 -5.01
C GLU A 28 -5.49 -8.12 -4.92
N LEU A 29 -6.82 -8.24 -5.04
CA LEU A 29 -7.74 -7.12 -4.93
C LEU A 29 -7.85 -6.60 -3.49
N ASP A 30 -7.83 -7.50 -2.49
CA ASP A 30 -7.83 -7.10 -1.09
C ASP A 30 -6.56 -6.33 -0.75
N LEU A 31 -5.40 -6.76 -1.26
CA LEU A 31 -4.15 -6.03 -1.10
C LEU A 31 -4.20 -4.64 -1.74
N VAL A 32 -4.83 -4.48 -2.91
CA VAL A 32 -5.05 -3.14 -3.50
C VAL A 32 -5.88 -2.26 -2.57
N LYS A 33 -6.97 -2.80 -2.00
CA LYS A 33 -7.81 -2.05 -1.05
C LYS A 33 -7.07 -1.71 0.26
N CYS A 34 -6.27 -2.64 0.78
CA CYS A 34 -5.39 -2.42 1.93
C CYS A 34 -4.40 -1.29 1.65
N GLY A 35 -3.76 -1.29 0.47
CA GLY A 35 -2.85 -0.22 0.07
C GLY A 35 -3.54 1.14 0.01
N ILE A 36 -4.75 1.23 -0.58
CA ILE A 36 -5.57 2.46 -0.55
C ILE A 36 -5.85 2.88 0.90
N LYS A 37 -6.22 1.93 1.77
CA LYS A 37 -6.51 2.18 3.18
C LYS A 37 -5.29 2.75 3.93
N MET A 38 -4.08 2.30 3.61
CA MET A 38 -2.85 2.85 4.20
C MET A 38 -2.67 4.34 3.90
N TYR A 39 -2.99 4.83 2.69
CA TYR A 39 -2.91 6.27 2.39
C TYR A 39 -3.91 7.09 3.23
N TYR A 40 -5.13 6.57 3.44
CA TYR A 40 -6.12 7.21 4.32
C TYR A 40 -5.67 7.21 5.78
N ASP A 41 -5.09 6.11 6.25
CA ASP A 41 -4.63 5.99 7.64
C ASP A 41 -3.36 6.81 7.91
N LEU A 42 -2.50 6.97 6.90
CA LEU A 42 -1.35 7.88 6.93
C LEU A 42 -1.75 9.37 6.91
N LYS A 43 -3.04 9.67 6.70
CA LYS A 43 -3.64 11.02 6.65
C LYS A 43 -3.16 11.89 5.49
N VAL A 44 -2.59 11.28 4.45
CA VAL A 44 -2.03 12.00 3.29
C VAL A 44 -3.09 12.31 2.23
N VAL A 45 -4.17 11.53 2.16
CA VAL A 45 -5.27 11.74 1.20
C VAL A 45 -5.93 13.10 1.40
N ASP A 46 -6.39 13.38 2.61
CA ASP A 46 -7.05 14.65 2.93
C ASP A 46 -6.05 15.80 2.91
N LYS A 47 -4.84 15.58 3.46
CA LYS A 47 -3.76 16.59 3.53
C LYS A 47 -3.36 17.13 2.16
N PHE A 48 -3.21 16.26 1.18
CA PHE A 48 -2.79 16.62 -0.18
C PHE A 48 -3.94 16.66 -1.18
N HIS A 49 -5.20 16.55 -0.72
CA HIS A 49 -6.40 16.59 -1.55
C HIS A 49 -6.36 15.58 -2.70
N ILE A 50 -5.88 14.36 -2.43
CA ILE A 50 -5.74 13.32 -3.45
C ILE A 50 -7.14 12.85 -3.87
N PRO A 51 -7.54 13.01 -5.15
CA PRO A 51 -8.83 12.53 -5.59
C PRO A 51 -8.92 11.02 -5.46
N ARG A 52 -10.00 10.52 -4.86
CA ARG A 52 -10.19 9.09 -4.59
C ARG A 52 -10.03 8.22 -5.84
N GLU A 53 -10.59 8.66 -6.96
CA GLU A 53 -10.47 7.93 -8.23
C GLU A 53 -9.01 7.80 -8.68
N VAL A 54 -8.21 8.86 -8.51
CA VAL A 54 -6.79 8.87 -8.87
C VAL A 54 -6.03 7.87 -8.00
N LEU A 55 -6.25 7.86 -6.68
CA LEU A 55 -5.60 6.91 -5.77
C LEU A 55 -5.96 5.46 -6.10
N VAL A 56 -7.24 5.18 -6.39
CA VAL A 56 -7.70 3.84 -6.75
C VAL A 56 -7.07 3.38 -8.06
N ARG A 57 -7.06 4.23 -9.09
CA ARG A 57 -6.40 3.94 -10.37
C ARG A 57 -4.90 3.75 -10.20
N PHE A 58 -4.26 4.58 -9.38
CA PHE A 58 -2.84 4.48 -9.07
C PHE A 58 -2.51 3.12 -8.45
N MET A 59 -3.13 2.76 -7.32
CA MET A 59 -2.84 1.49 -6.64
C MET A 59 -3.15 0.26 -7.50
N TYR A 60 -4.25 0.30 -8.26
CA TYR A 60 -4.56 -0.77 -9.21
C TYR A 60 -3.51 -0.88 -10.33
N SER A 61 -3.04 0.25 -10.87
CA SER A 61 -2.01 0.28 -11.92
C SER A 61 -0.68 -0.25 -11.42
N VAL A 62 -0.26 0.13 -10.20
CA VAL A 62 0.94 -0.40 -9.55
C VAL A 62 0.85 -1.92 -9.44
N SER A 63 -0.26 -2.44 -8.91
CA SER A 63 -0.48 -3.90 -8.81
C SER A 63 -0.36 -4.62 -10.16
N LYS A 64 -0.91 -4.04 -11.23
CA LYS A 64 -0.81 -4.60 -12.59
C LYS A 64 0.56 -4.42 -13.24
N GLY A 65 1.39 -3.51 -12.75
CA GLY A 65 2.75 -3.29 -13.23
C GLY A 65 3.75 -4.39 -12.81
N TYR A 66 3.42 -5.19 -11.80
CA TYR A 66 4.26 -6.31 -11.38
C TYR A 66 4.05 -7.55 -12.25
N ARG A 67 5.14 -8.26 -12.55
CA ARG A 67 5.11 -9.54 -13.27
C ARG A 67 4.74 -10.68 -12.33
N ARG A 68 4.12 -11.73 -12.89
CA ARG A 68 3.85 -13.00 -12.19
C ARG A 68 5.12 -13.85 -12.16
N ILE A 69 6.05 -13.52 -11.26
CA ILE A 69 7.30 -14.25 -11.01
C ILE A 69 7.37 -14.71 -9.55
N THR A 70 8.33 -15.58 -9.21
CA THR A 70 8.37 -16.28 -7.92
C THR A 70 8.37 -15.37 -6.69
N TYR A 71 9.16 -14.29 -6.70
CA TYR A 71 9.32 -13.41 -5.52
C TYR A 71 9.04 -11.94 -5.78
N HIS A 72 9.79 -11.26 -6.65
CA HIS A 72 9.65 -9.83 -6.97
C HIS A 72 8.36 -9.52 -7.78
N ASN A 73 7.21 -9.89 -7.23
CA ASN A 73 5.86 -9.73 -7.77
C ASN A 73 5.05 -8.76 -6.89
N TRP A 74 3.75 -8.60 -7.20
CA TRP A 74 2.90 -7.66 -6.49
C TRP A 74 2.86 -7.89 -4.97
N ARG A 75 2.88 -9.14 -4.50
CA ARG A 75 2.86 -9.44 -3.05
C ARG A 75 4.12 -8.94 -2.35
N HIS A 76 5.28 -9.12 -2.96
CA HIS A 76 6.54 -8.56 -2.46
C HIS A 76 6.50 -7.03 -2.42
N GLY A 77 6.15 -6.38 -3.53
CA GLY A 77 6.03 -4.91 -3.58
C GLY A 77 5.03 -4.37 -2.55
N PHE A 78 3.91 -5.08 -2.37
CA PHE A 78 2.93 -4.77 -1.33
C PHE A 78 3.52 -4.89 0.08
N ASN A 79 4.18 -6.01 0.40
CA ASN A 79 4.75 -6.26 1.73
C ASN A 79 5.85 -5.25 2.09
N VAL A 80 6.65 -4.79 1.13
CA VAL A 80 7.62 -3.70 1.33
C VAL A 80 6.90 -2.39 1.65
N GLY A 81 5.86 -2.03 0.89
CA GLY A 81 5.03 -0.85 1.18
C GLY A 81 4.31 -0.92 2.54
N GLN A 82 3.75 -2.09 2.88
CA GLN A 82 3.09 -2.34 4.17
C GLN A 82 4.07 -2.26 5.33
N THR A 83 5.27 -2.83 5.20
CA THR A 83 6.32 -2.75 6.23
C THR A 83 6.71 -1.29 6.46
N MET A 84 6.87 -0.50 5.40
CA MET A 84 7.17 0.93 5.52
C MET A 84 6.04 1.69 6.22
N PHE A 85 4.78 1.41 5.87
CA PHE A 85 3.62 1.97 6.56
C PHE A 85 3.62 1.61 8.06
N THR A 86 3.86 0.36 8.40
CA THR A 86 3.90 -0.12 9.80
C THR A 86 5.05 0.49 10.59
N LEU A 87 6.23 0.64 9.99
CA LEU A 87 7.36 1.36 10.57
C LEU A 87 7.00 2.82 10.91
N LEU A 88 6.29 3.50 10.01
CA LEU A 88 5.87 4.88 10.21
C LEU A 88 4.78 5.01 11.29
N MET A 89 3.76 4.15 11.25
CA MET A 89 2.56 4.26 12.09
C MET A 89 2.71 3.58 13.45
N THR A 90 3.16 2.32 13.46
CA THR A 90 3.29 1.49 14.67
C THR A 90 4.68 1.65 15.29
N GLY A 91 5.72 1.76 14.45
CA GLY A 91 7.09 2.04 14.89
C GLY A 91 7.32 3.48 15.35
N ASP A 92 6.30 4.35 15.24
CA ASP A 92 6.36 5.78 15.60
C ASP A 92 7.55 6.50 14.93
N LEU A 93 7.86 6.16 13.67
CA LEU A 93 8.87 6.85 12.88
C LEU A 93 8.31 8.08 12.18
N LYS A 94 7.00 8.19 12.00
CA LYS A 94 6.34 9.35 11.37
C LYS A 94 6.74 10.68 12.03
N ARG A 95 7.05 10.70 13.33
CA ARG A 95 7.50 11.92 14.05
C ARG A 95 8.80 12.53 13.54
N TYR A 96 9.62 11.78 12.80
CA TYR A 96 10.89 12.24 12.25
C TYR A 96 10.80 12.74 10.82
N TYR A 97 9.66 12.57 10.17
CA TYR A 97 9.47 12.86 8.74
C TYR A 97 8.26 13.74 8.51
N THR A 98 8.31 14.54 7.45
CA THR A 98 7.15 15.29 6.95
C THR A 98 6.09 14.35 6.37
N ASP A 99 4.85 14.82 6.27
CA ASP A 99 3.76 14.05 5.64
C ASP A 99 4.09 13.67 4.18
N LEU A 100 4.85 14.53 3.48
CA LEU A 100 5.27 14.30 2.09
C LEU A 100 6.32 13.18 2.02
N GLU A 101 7.33 13.21 2.90
CA GLU A 101 8.35 12.15 2.99
C GLU A 101 7.71 10.81 3.38
N CYS A 102 6.77 10.82 4.33
CA CYS A 102 6.01 9.62 4.70
C CYS A 102 5.24 9.04 3.52
N MET A 103 4.52 9.88 2.78
CA MET A 103 3.82 9.47 1.57
C MET A 103 4.79 8.91 0.54
N ALA A 104 5.91 9.60 0.31
CA ALA A 104 6.92 9.20 -0.66
C ALA A 104 7.56 7.85 -0.32
N MET A 105 7.88 7.59 0.96
CA MET A 105 8.45 6.33 1.41
C MET A 105 7.50 5.14 1.20
N VAL A 106 6.22 5.28 1.57
CA VAL A 106 5.21 4.23 1.33
C VAL A 106 4.98 4.02 -0.16
N THR A 107 4.89 5.11 -0.93
CA THR A 107 4.75 5.06 -2.40
C THR A 107 5.93 4.35 -3.05
N ALA A 108 7.16 4.69 -2.65
CA ALA A 108 8.38 4.07 -3.14
C ALA A 108 8.42 2.58 -2.82
N GLY A 109 8.02 2.18 -1.60
CA GLY A 109 7.91 0.77 -1.23
C GLY A 109 7.00 -0.02 -2.18
N PHE A 110 5.81 0.50 -2.50
CA PHE A 110 4.90 -0.14 -3.46
C PHE A 110 5.46 -0.19 -4.89
N CYS A 111 6.28 0.78 -5.30
CA CYS A 111 6.72 0.93 -6.69
C CYS A 111 8.11 0.36 -7.00
N HIS A 112 8.92 0.01 -5.99
CA HIS A 112 10.37 -0.17 -6.16
C HIS A 112 10.77 -1.25 -7.18
N ASP A 113 9.95 -2.29 -7.34
CA ASP A 113 10.23 -3.47 -8.18
C ASP A 113 9.22 -3.64 -9.34
N ILE A 114 8.54 -2.57 -9.75
CA ILE A 114 7.63 -2.62 -10.90
C ILE A 114 8.38 -3.16 -12.14
N ASP A 115 7.75 -4.08 -12.86
CA ASP A 115 8.27 -4.76 -14.06
C ASP A 115 9.56 -5.60 -13.86
N HIS A 116 9.96 -5.90 -12.62
CA HIS A 116 11.16 -6.72 -12.34
C HIS A 116 11.11 -8.11 -13.03
N ARG A 117 12.24 -8.54 -13.61
CA ARG A 117 12.33 -9.75 -14.46
C ARG A 117 12.69 -11.04 -13.74
N GLY A 118 13.21 -10.95 -12.52
CA GLY A 118 13.52 -12.10 -11.67
C GLY A 118 14.91 -12.72 -11.90
N THR A 119 15.85 -11.92 -12.41
CA THR A 119 17.21 -12.33 -12.82
C THR A 119 18.25 -11.47 -12.17
#